data_AF-A0A9D9ABM5-F1
#
_entry.id   AF-A0A9D9ABM5-F1
#
_cell.length_a   1.000
_cell.length_b   1.000
_cell.length_c   1.000
_cell.angle_alpha   90.00
_cell.angle_beta   90.00
_cell.angle_gamma   90.00
#
_symmetry.space_group_name_H-M   'P 1'
#
loop_
_entity.id
_entity.type
_entity.pdbx_description
1 polymer ?
#
loop_
_entity_poly.entity_id
_entity_poly.type
_entity_poly.pdbx_seq_one_letter_code
_entity_poly.pdbx_strand_id
1 'polypeptide(L)'
;MRAIAKILGIVIGLPIIIVSVAFAVANTEPVTLGLYPFETVVAVPVVLLVFVVLLIGFAIGAISAFLGAGRLRRRVRNAEFRLRQMEMTAARIKREEEAAKAKERQEAALQKPADRPVLAAE
;
A
#
# COMPACT_ATOMS: atom_id res chain seq x y z
N MET A 1 -10.80 -7.00 2.17
CA MET A 1 -11.39 -6.24 3.30
C MET A 1 -11.20 -4.72 3.21
N ARG A 2 -9.99 -4.18 3.01
CA ARG A 2 -9.77 -2.71 2.98
C ARG A 2 -10.54 -1.95 1.87
N ALA A 3 -10.72 -2.58 0.70
CA ALA A 3 -11.50 -1.99 -0.40
C ALA A 3 -12.99 -1.89 -0.05
N ILE A 4 -13.56 -2.92 0.58
CA ILE A 4 -14.97 -2.95 1.01
C ILE A 4 -15.23 -1.86 2.06
N ALA A 5 -14.37 -1.72 3.07
CA ALA A 5 -14.49 -0.66 4.07
C ALA A 5 -14.38 0.75 3.45
N LYS A 6 -13.54 0.92 2.41
CA LYS A 6 -13.42 2.19 1.69
C LYS A 6 -14.68 2.51 0.88
N ILE A 7 -15.26 1.51 0.22
CA ILE A 7 -16.50 1.66 -0.55
C ILE A 7 -17.67 1.96 0.39
N LEU A 8 -17.81 1.22 1.50
CA LEU A 8 -18.82 1.51 2.53
C LEU A 8 -18.72 2.94 3.06
N GLY A 9 -17.49 3.41 3.34
CA GLY A 9 -17.26 4.78 3.80
C GLY A 9 -17.74 5.84 2.80
N ILE A 10 -17.56 5.59 1.49
CA ILE A 10 -18.04 6.49 0.43
C ILE A 10 -19.56 6.41 0.30
N VAL A 11 -20.12 5.19 0.29
CA VAL A 11 -21.56 4.95 0.13
C VAL A 11 -22.36 5.55 1.28
N ILE A 12 -21.82 5.57 2.49
CA ILE A 12 -22.47 6.16 3.66
C ILE A 12 -22.15 7.66 3.78
N GLY A 13 -20.89 8.05 3.58
CA GLY A 13 -20.45 9.43 3.75
C GLY A 13 -21.01 10.39 2.70
N LEU A 14 -21.10 9.96 1.43
CA LEU A 14 -21.55 10.85 0.35
C LEU A 14 -23.03 11.27 0.50
N PRO A 15 -23.99 10.37 0.78
CA PRO A 15 -25.36 10.76 1.06
C PRO A 15 -25.48 11.68 2.27
N ILE A 16 -24.71 11.43 3.35
CA ILE A 16 -24.71 12.28 4.54
C ILE A 16 -24.30 13.71 4.17
N ILE A 17 -23.26 13.88 3.35
CA ILE A 17 -22.82 15.19 2.87
C ILE A 17 -23.93 15.87 2.05
N ILE A 18 -24.51 15.15 1.10
CA ILE A 18 -25.58 15.68 0.23
C ILE A 18 -26.77 16.16 1.08
N VAL A 19 -27.25 15.32 2.00
CA VAL A 19 -28.37 15.66 2.89
C VAL A 19 -28.01 16.84 3.80
N SER A 20 -26.81 16.88 4.34
CA SER A 20 -26.35 17.98 5.21
C SER A 20 -26.30 19.31 4.45
N VAL A 21 -25.79 19.30 3.21
CA VAL A 21 -25.74 20.49 2.35
C VAL A 21 -27.16 20.93 1.95
N ALA A 22 -28.01 19.99 1.54
CA ALA A 22 -29.41 20.29 1.20
C ALA A 22 -30.16 20.89 2.41
N PHE A 23 -29.94 20.34 3.61
CA PHE A 23 -30.48 20.87 4.86
C PHE A 23 -29.99 22.31 5.12
N ALA A 24 -28.69 22.58 4.99
CA ALA A 24 -28.13 23.92 5.16
C ALA A 24 -28.69 24.94 4.15
N VAL A 25 -28.88 24.55 2.89
CA VAL A 25 -29.41 25.44 1.84
C VAL A 25 -30.89 25.71 2.05
N ALA A 26 -31.66 24.68 2.42
CA ALA A 26 -33.09 24.83 2.70
C ALA A 26 -33.37 25.60 4.00
N ASN A 27 -32.45 25.55 4.96
CA ASN A 27 -32.59 26.18 6.27
C ASN A 27 -31.47 27.20 6.47
N THR A 28 -31.58 28.38 5.87
CA THR A 28 -30.62 29.47 6.05
C THR A 28 -30.88 30.32 7.29
N GLU A 29 -31.98 30.06 8.00
CA GLU A 29 -32.34 30.81 9.21
C GLU A 29 -31.25 30.70 10.28
N PRO A 30 -31.01 31.77 11.06
CA PRO A 30 -30.05 31.74 12.16
C PRO A 30 -30.51 30.80 13.27
N VAL A 31 -29.66 29.86 13.68
CA VAL A 31 -29.90 29.00 14.84
C VAL A 31 -29.16 29.57 16.05
N THR A 32 -29.85 29.64 17.17
CA THR A 32 -29.26 30.04 18.45
C THR A 32 -28.46 28.88 19.06
N LEU A 33 -27.15 29.08 19.17
CA LEU A 33 -26.25 28.16 19.85
C LEU A 33 -25.89 28.71 21.22
N GLY A 34 -26.24 27.96 22.25
CA GLY A 34 -25.68 28.16 23.58
C GLY A 34 -24.28 27.55 23.65
N LEU A 35 -23.26 28.39 23.82
CA LEU A 35 -21.88 27.96 23.98
C LEU A 35 -21.61 27.65 25.46
N TYR A 36 -21.86 26.42 25.88
CA TYR A 36 -21.37 25.91 27.17
C TYR A 36 -19.85 25.66 27.07
N PRO A 37 -18.97 26.04 28.04
CA PRO A 37 -19.15 26.62 29.38
C PRO A 37 -19.11 28.17 29.45
N PHE A 38 -19.26 28.88 28.33
CA PHE A 38 -19.08 30.33 28.24
C PHE A 38 -20.37 31.14 28.48
N GLU A 39 -21.48 30.49 28.88
CA GLU A 39 -22.82 31.08 29.14
C GLU A 39 -23.33 32.08 28.07
N THR A 40 -22.76 32.02 26.86
CA THR A 40 -23.05 32.97 25.78
C THR A 40 -23.93 32.32 24.73
N VAL A 41 -24.95 33.04 24.29
CA VAL A 41 -25.84 32.60 23.20
C VAL A 41 -25.49 33.38 21.94
N VAL A 42 -25.14 32.66 20.88
CA VAL A 42 -24.80 33.26 19.58
C VAL A 42 -25.76 32.72 18.53
N ALA A 43 -26.40 33.62 17.77
CA ALA A 43 -27.16 33.23 16.60
C ALA A 43 -26.21 33.09 15.41
N VAL A 44 -26.13 31.89 14.84
CA VAL A 44 -25.29 31.60 13.67
C VAL A 44 -26.11 30.95 12.57
N PRO A 45 -25.89 31.29 11.29
CA PRO A 45 -26.55 30.61 10.17
C PRO A 45 -26.22 29.11 10.15
N VAL A 46 -27.20 28.27 9.84
CA VAL A 46 -27.03 26.81 9.73
C VAL A 46 -25.95 26.44 8.71
N VAL A 47 -25.83 27.20 7.63
CA VAL A 47 -24.79 27.00 6.60
C VAL A 47 -23.39 26.98 7.22
N LEU A 48 -23.12 27.87 8.18
CA LEU A 48 -21.83 27.93 8.87
C LEU A 48 -21.60 26.69 9.74
N LEU A 49 -22.63 26.27 10.48
CA LEU A 49 -22.64 25.05 11.29
C LEU A 49 -22.31 23.81 10.44
N VAL A 50 -23.04 23.62 9.34
CA VAL A 50 -22.84 22.49 8.43
C VAL A 50 -21.44 22.53 7.83
N PHE A 51 -20.94 23.72 7.47
CA PHE A 51 -19.58 23.88 6.95
C PHE A 51 -18.52 23.42 7.97
N VAL A 52 -18.65 23.82 9.24
CA VAL A 52 -17.72 23.39 10.30
C VAL A 52 -17.76 21.87 10.50
N VAL A 53 -18.95 21.28 10.53
CA VAL A 53 -19.12 19.82 10.67
C VAL A 53 -18.46 19.08 9.49
N LEU A 54 -18.69 19.56 8.27
CA LEU A 54 -18.07 19.00 7.05
C LEU A 54 -16.55 19.14 7.08
N LEU A 55 -16.04 20.30 7.52
CA LEU A 55 -14.60 20.55 7.63
C LEU A 55 -13.93 19.58 8.61
N ILE A 56 -14.55 19.37 9.78
CA ILE A 56 -14.06 18.42 10.78
C ILE A 56 -14.09 17.00 10.22
N GLY A 57 -15.20 16.59 9.61
CA GLY A 57 -15.32 15.27 8.97
C GLY A 57 -14.26 15.05 7.88
N PHE A 58 -14.03 16.06 7.04
CA PHE A 58 -13.00 16.04 6.01
C PHE A 58 -11.59 15.94 6.62
N ALA A 59 -11.28 16.72 7.65
CA ALA A 59 -9.97 16.68 8.31
C ALA A 59 -9.68 15.30 8.90
N ILE A 60 -10.64 14.70 9.59
CA ILE A 60 -10.53 13.32 10.13
C ILE A 60 -10.30 12.31 9.00
N GLY A 61 -11.08 12.43 7.91
CA GLY A 61 -10.93 11.58 6.72
C GLY A 61 -9.55 11.71 6.08
N ALA A 62 -9.06 12.94 5.91
CA ALA A 62 -7.75 13.23 5.35
C ALA A 62 -6.62 12.66 6.22
N ILE A 63 -6.63 12.92 7.52
CA ILE A 63 -5.64 12.38 8.48
C ILE A 63 -5.63 10.85 8.41
N SER A 64 -6.81 10.23 8.42
CA SER A 64 -6.95 8.77 8.30
C SER A 64 -6.33 8.23 7.01
N ALA A 65 -6.51 8.94 5.89
CA ALA A 65 -5.90 8.59 4.61
C ALA A 65 -4.37 8.73 4.61
N PHE A 66 -3.84 9.81 5.20
CA PHE A 66 -2.39 10.04 5.33
C PHE A 66 -1.71 8.95 6.17
N LEU A 67 -2.29 8.55 7.30
CA LEU A 67 -1.77 7.47 8.15
C LEU A 67 -1.78 6.11 7.41
N GLY A 68 -2.80 5.87 6.59
CA GLY A 68 -2.88 4.67 5.74
C GLY A 68 -1.77 4.61 4.68
N ALA A 69 -1.47 5.73 4.03
CA ALA A 69 -0.44 5.83 3.00
C ALA A 69 0.98 5.55 3.55
N GLY A 70 1.29 6.01 4.75
CA GLY A 70 2.60 5.76 5.39
C GLY A 70 2.88 4.27 5.63
N ARG A 71 1.86 3.50 6.04
CA ARG A 71 1.98 2.04 6.24
C ARG A 71 2.18 1.29 4.92
N LEU A 72 1.59 1.76 3.82
CA LEU A 72 1.76 1.14 2.50
C LEU A 72 3.20 1.31 1.99
N ARG A 73 3.78 2.51 2.14
CA ARG A 73 5.18 2.78 1.74
C ARG A 73 6.18 1.87 2.46
N ARG A 74 5.97 1.61 3.76
CA ARG A 74 6.80 0.65 4.53
C ARG A 74 6.64 -0.78 4.03
N ARG A 75 5.42 -1.21 3.68
CA ARG A 75 5.16 -2.56 3.17
C ARG A 75 5.80 -2.79 1.80
N VAL A 76 5.76 -1.79 0.91
CA VAL A 76 6.41 -1.87 -0.41
C VAL A 76 7.93 -2.02 -0.27
N ARG A 77 8.58 -1.16 0.53
CA ARG A 77 10.03 -1.26 0.79
C ARG A 77 10.43 -2.63 1.36
N ASN A 78 9.66 -3.16 2.31
CA ASN A 78 9.94 -4.47 2.90
C ASN A 78 9.70 -5.61 1.89
N ALA A 79 8.69 -5.49 1.02
CA ALA A 79 8.44 -6.47 -0.03
C ALA A 79 9.58 -6.50 -1.06
N GLU A 80 10.06 -5.34 -1.51
CA GLU A 80 11.21 -5.24 -2.41
C GLU A 80 12.50 -5.81 -1.80
N PHE A 81 12.74 -5.56 -0.51
CA PHE A 81 13.91 -6.11 0.17
C PHE A 81 13.87 -7.65 0.19
N ARG A 82 12.70 -8.23 0.49
CA ARG A 82 12.53 -9.70 0.48
C ARG A 82 12.67 -10.30 -0.91
N LEU A 83 12.13 -9.64 -1.94
CA LEU A 83 12.31 -10.04 -3.34
C LEU A 83 13.80 -10.09 -3.71
N ARG A 84 14.55 -9.02 -3.42
CA ARG A 84 16.00 -8.98 -3.66
C ARG A 84 16.76 -10.10 -2.94
N GLN A 85 16.40 -10.40 -1.69
CA GLN A 85 17.04 -11.52 -0.97
C GLN A 85 16.72 -12.88 -1.60
N MET A 86 15.48 -13.10 -2.05
CA MET A 86 15.09 -14.32 -2.73
C MET A 86 15.82 -14.47 -4.07
N GLU A 87 15.94 -13.40 -4.85
CA GLU A 87 16.68 -13.39 -6.12
C GLU A 87 18.17 -13.71 -5.92
N MET A 88 18.82 -13.11 -4.91
CA MET A 88 20.22 -13.42 -4.59
C MET A 88 20.41 -14.88 -4.18
N THR A 89 19.48 -15.43 -3.41
CA THR A 89 19.54 -16.82 -2.96
C THR A 89 19.35 -17.78 -4.14
N ALA A 90 18.37 -17.51 -5.00
CA ALA A 90 18.16 -18.29 -6.23
C ALA A 90 19.39 -18.22 -7.16
N ALA A 91 19.99 -17.03 -7.31
CA ALA A 91 21.20 -16.86 -8.11
C ALA A 91 22.40 -17.63 -7.53
N ARG A 92 22.55 -17.69 -6.20
CA ARG A 92 23.59 -18.52 -5.56
C ARG A 92 23.38 -20.00 -5.84
N ILE A 93 22.18 -20.52 -5.60
CA ILE A 93 21.86 -21.94 -5.83
C ILE A 93 22.15 -22.32 -7.28
N LYS A 94 21.72 -21.48 -8.24
CA LYS A 94 21.97 -21.73 -9.66
C LYS A 94 23.46 -21.77 -10.01
N ARG A 95 24.28 -20.88 -9.43
CA ARG A 95 25.75 -20.89 -9.62
C ARG A 95 26.39 -22.13 -9.01
N GLU A 96 25.94 -22.56 -7.84
CA GLU A 96 26.43 -23.77 -7.17
C GLU A 96 26.11 -25.03 -8.03
N GLU A 97 24.91 -25.10 -8.61
CA GLU A 97 24.53 -26.16 -9.57
C GLU A 97 25.36 -26.13 -10.87
N GLU A 98 25.56 -24.95 -11.45
CA GLU A 98 26.38 -24.79 -12.66
C GLU A 98 27.84 -25.17 -12.41
N ALA A 99 28.40 -24.79 -11.25
CA ALA A 99 29.74 -25.17 -10.84
C ALA A 99 29.86 -26.68 -10.58
N ALA A 100 28.86 -27.31 -9.96
CA ALA A 100 28.83 -28.76 -9.77
C ALA A 100 28.79 -29.50 -11.12
N LYS A 101 27.92 -29.09 -12.04
CA LYS A 101 27.85 -29.64 -13.41
C LYS A 101 29.13 -29.42 -14.20
N ALA A 102 29.80 -28.28 -14.03
CA ALA A 102 31.07 -27.98 -14.70
C ALA A 102 32.20 -28.89 -14.18
N LYS A 103 32.23 -29.18 -12.87
CA LYS A 103 33.16 -30.15 -12.27
C LYS A 103 32.90 -31.56 -12.79
N GLU A 104 31.66 -32.02 -12.80
CA GLU A 104 31.30 -33.34 -13.38
C GLU A 104 31.72 -33.45 -14.85
N ARG A 105 31.54 -32.39 -15.65
CA ARG A 105 31.99 -32.37 -17.06
C ARG A 105 33.52 -32.42 -17.18
N GLN A 106 34.25 -31.73 -16.32
CA GLN A 106 35.71 -31.79 -16.30
C GLN A 106 36.19 -33.18 -15.89
N GLU A 107 35.60 -33.78 -14.86
CA GLU A 107 35.92 -35.13 -14.41
C GLU A 107 35.61 -36.17 -15.50
N ALA A 108 34.46 -36.06 -16.18
CA ALA A 108 34.11 -36.91 -17.32
C ALA A 108 35.03 -36.72 -18.54
N ALA A 109 35.54 -35.51 -18.77
CA ALA A 109 36.52 -35.22 -19.82
C ALA A 109 37.92 -35.74 -19.47
N LEU A 110 38.32 -35.70 -18.20
CA LEU A 110 39.56 -36.27 -17.68
C LEU A 110 39.53 -37.80 -17.62
N GLN A 111 38.36 -38.39 -17.38
CA GLN A 111 38.16 -39.84 -17.33
C GLN A 111 38.02 -40.51 -18.70
N LYS A 112 38.00 -39.77 -19.80
CA LYS A 112 38.02 -40.36 -21.15
C LYS A 112 39.46 -40.39 -21.65
N PRO A 113 40.24 -41.47 -21.43
CA PRO A 113 41.61 -41.53 -21.89
C PRO A 113 41.59 -41.75 -23.40
N ALA A 114 42.48 -41.02 -24.05
CA ALA A 114 42.99 -41.20 -25.40
C ALA A 114 42.77 -42.62 -25.99
N ASP A 115 41.68 -42.76 -26.75
CA ASP A 115 41.62 -43.72 -27.85
C ASP A 115 42.50 -43.14 -28.98
N ARG A 116 43.81 -43.05 -28.73
CA ARG A 116 44.78 -42.76 -29.78
C ARG A 116 44.87 -44.04 -30.60
N PRO A 117 44.49 -44.05 -31.88
CA PRO A 117 44.86 -45.16 -32.75
C PRO A 117 46.38 -45.14 -32.76
N VAL A 118 46.99 -46.06 -32.02
CA VAL A 118 48.43 -46.24 -32.02
C VAL A 118 48.76 -46.52 -33.47
N LEU A 119 49.46 -45.57 -34.09
CA LEU A 119 50.03 -45.75 -35.41
C LEU A 119 50.73 -47.11 -35.39
N ALA A 120 50.21 -48.04 -36.16
CA ALA A 120 50.92 -49.22 -36.60
C ALA A 120 52.08 -48.73 -37.46
N ALA A 121 53.15 -48.35 -36.76
CA ALA A 121 54.49 -48.26 -37.31
C ALA A 121 55.16 -49.62 -37.07
N GLU A 122 55.82 -50.08 -38.12
CA GLU A 122 56.66 -51.28 -38.27
C GLU A 122 55.97 -52.60 -38.63
#